data_AF-A0A0P0J2D0-F1
#
_entry.id   AF-A0A0P0J2D0-F1
#
_cell.length_a   1.000
_cell.length_b   1.000
_cell.length_c   1.000
_cell.angle_alpha   90.00
_cell.angle_beta   90.00
_cell.angle_gamma   90.00
#
_symmetry.space_group_name_H-M   'P 1'
#
loop_
_entity.id
_entity.type
_entity.pdbx_description
1 polymer ?
#
loop_
_entity_poly.entity_id
_entity_poly.type
_entity_poly.pdbx_seq_one_letter_code
_entity_poly.pdbx_strand_id
1 'polypeptide(L)'
;VGFAGLLQSFADLLKLVIKFKNFYFQSRSYIGLLGVFLLIILVIIYSFIYGSYYSVSYNSLSVLWFLAVASISSYSLLCAGWGSYNNYSFLSSVRCAFGSVSFEACFMCVVIFCSLCYCSYNLIDFYYSCWWSLLLFPLIYGLFLVCVLCETNRIPFDYGESESELVSG
;
A
#
# COMPACT_ATOMS: atom_id res chain seq x y z
N VAL A 1 8.74 -28.52 -1.38
CA VAL A 1 7.39 -27.97 -1.59
C VAL A 1 6.37 -29.03 -1.23
N GLY A 2 5.58 -28.83 -0.17
CA GLY A 2 4.63 -29.82 0.34
C GLY A 2 3.50 -30.17 -0.65
N PHE A 3 2.47 -30.87 -0.18
CA PHE A 3 1.31 -31.22 -1.02
C PHE A 3 0.66 -29.97 -1.62
N ALA A 4 0.43 -29.96 -2.94
CA ALA A 4 -0.14 -28.84 -3.71
C ALA A 4 0.56 -27.47 -3.56
N GLY A 5 1.82 -27.42 -3.13
CA GLY A 5 2.57 -26.16 -3.00
C GLY A 5 2.20 -25.31 -1.77
N LEU A 6 1.41 -25.82 -0.83
CA LEU A 6 1.00 -25.11 0.39
C LEU A 6 2.18 -24.57 1.22
N LEU A 7 3.32 -25.27 1.17
CA LEU A 7 4.54 -24.89 1.89
C LEU A 7 5.50 -24.00 1.07
N GLN A 8 5.08 -23.47 -0.09
CA GLN A 8 5.94 -22.64 -0.94
C GLN A 8 6.35 -21.34 -0.25
N SER A 9 5.38 -20.59 0.31
CA SER A 9 5.64 -19.31 0.98
C SER A 9 6.58 -19.46 2.18
N PHE A 10 6.43 -20.53 2.96
CA PHE A 10 7.33 -20.86 4.06
C PHE A 10 8.75 -21.22 3.58
N ALA A 11 8.87 -21.95 2.46
CA ALA A 11 10.17 -22.30 1.90
C ALA A 11 10.93 -21.07 1.39
N ASP A 12 10.24 -20.13 0.73
CA ASP A 12 10.85 -18.89 0.26
C ASP A 12 11.27 -17.97 1.42
N LEU A 13 10.47 -17.90 2.49
CA LEU A 13 10.84 -17.17 3.70
C LEU A 13 12.09 -17.76 4.36
N LEU A 14 12.12 -19.09 4.57
CA LEU A 14 13.29 -19.77 5.14
C LEU A 14 14.54 -19.56 4.27
N LYS A 15 14.39 -19.61 2.95
CA LYS A 15 15.48 -19.33 2.01
C LYS A 15 16.04 -17.92 2.18
N LEU A 16 15.19 -16.91 2.37
CA LEU A 16 15.63 -15.53 2.60
C LEU A 16 16.33 -15.36 3.96
N VAL A 17 15.87 -16.06 5.01
CA VAL A 17 16.48 -16.00 6.35
C VAL A 17 17.87 -16.64 6.39
N ILE A 18 18.05 -17.76 5.69
CA ILE A 18 19.34 -18.50 5.65
C ILE A 18 20.35 -17.82 4.72
N LYS A 19 19.88 -17.07 3.71
CA LYS A 19 20.76 -16.42 2.74
C LYS A 19 21.70 -15.43 3.42
N PHE A 20 23.00 -15.70 3.33
CA PHE A 20 24.03 -14.83 3.90
C PHE A 20 24.01 -13.46 3.23
N LYS A 21 23.96 -12.41 4.05
CA LYS A 21 23.97 -11.02 3.58
C LYS A 21 25.41 -10.55 3.44
N ASN A 22 25.87 -10.44 2.18
CA ASN A 22 27.19 -9.89 1.90
C ASN A 22 27.11 -8.35 1.90
N PHE A 23 27.56 -7.70 2.95
CA PHE A 23 27.46 -6.24 3.13
C PHE A 23 28.49 -5.44 2.31
N TYR A 24 29.51 -6.09 1.76
CA TYR A 24 30.66 -5.42 1.17
C TYR A 24 30.40 -4.70 -0.16
N PHE A 25 29.32 -5.02 -0.88
CA PHE A 25 29.10 -4.51 -2.24
C PHE A 25 28.14 -3.31 -2.34
N GLN A 26 27.36 -3.03 -1.29
CA GLN A 26 26.33 -1.98 -1.29
C GLN A 26 26.20 -1.43 0.12
N SER A 27 26.67 -0.19 0.34
CA SER A 27 26.48 0.52 1.60
C SER A 27 24.99 0.81 1.77
N ARG A 28 24.24 0.01 2.53
CA ARG A 28 22.85 0.36 2.82
C ARG A 28 22.82 1.51 3.82
N SER A 29 22.12 2.59 3.47
CA SER A 29 21.93 3.68 4.41
C SER A 29 21.00 3.26 5.55
N TYR A 30 21.14 3.92 6.70
CA TYR A 30 20.14 3.85 7.78
C TYR A 30 18.75 4.31 7.31
N ILE A 31 18.68 5.18 6.30
CA ILE A 31 17.43 5.71 5.73
C ILE A 31 16.64 4.61 5.00
N GLY A 32 17.33 3.76 4.22
CA GLY A 32 16.67 2.64 3.54
C GLY A 32 16.13 1.61 4.53
N LEU A 33 16.85 1.39 5.62
CA LEU A 33 16.42 0.51 6.71
C LEU A 33 15.19 1.07 7.43
N LEU A 34 15.16 2.37 7.73
CA LEU A 34 13.98 3.06 8.26
C LEU A 34 12.77 2.95 7.32
N GLY A 35 12.96 3.11 6.01
CA GLY A 35 11.88 2.92 5.02
C GLY A 35 11.25 1.52 5.08
N VAL A 36 12.08 0.48 5.20
CA VAL A 36 11.59 -0.91 5.35
C VAL A 36 10.86 -1.11 6.68
N PHE A 37 11.35 -0.53 7.78
CA PHE A 37 10.63 -0.58 9.07
C PHE A 37 9.28 0.13 9.02
N LEU A 38 9.19 1.28 8.33
CA LEU A 38 7.93 1.99 8.12
C LEU A 38 6.92 1.11 7.36
N LEU A 39 7.34 0.41 6.31
CA LEU A 39 6.47 -0.54 5.59
C LEU A 39 5.90 -1.63 6.52
N ILE A 40 6.74 -2.20 7.40
CA ILE A 40 6.29 -3.22 8.36
C ILE A 40 5.26 -2.63 9.33
N ILE A 41 5.52 -1.43 9.86
CA ILE A 41 4.60 -0.73 10.76
C ILE A 41 3.26 -0.46 10.07
N LEU A 42 3.28 -0.04 8.81
CA LEU A 42 2.06 0.21 8.02
C LEU A 42 1.19 -1.05 7.90
N VAL A 43 1.79 -2.21 7.62
CA VAL A 43 1.05 -3.48 7.55
C VAL A 43 0.37 -3.79 8.88
N ILE A 44 1.05 -3.55 10.01
CA ILE A 44 0.47 -3.75 11.34
C ILE A 44 -0.72 -2.79 11.56
N ILE A 45 -0.56 -1.52 11.20
CA ILE A 45 -1.64 -0.53 11.34
C ILE A 45 -2.85 -0.92 10.48
N TYR A 46 -2.64 -1.34 9.23
CA TYR A 46 -3.72 -1.82 8.37
C TYR A 46 -4.45 -3.02 8.96
N SER A 47 -3.72 -3.97 9.55
CA SER A 47 -4.34 -5.12 10.22
C SER A 47 -5.19 -4.71 11.42
N PHE A 48 -4.77 -3.68 12.16
CA PHE A 48 -5.54 -3.12 13.28
C PHE A 48 -6.79 -2.39 12.80
N ILE A 49 -6.70 -1.60 11.73
CA ILE A 49 -7.86 -0.95 11.09
C ILE A 49 -8.87 -2.01 10.65
N TYR A 50 -8.41 -3.06 9.95
CA TYR A 50 -9.28 -4.16 9.53
C TYR A 50 -9.90 -4.90 10.72
N GLY A 51 -9.13 -5.17 11.78
CA GLY A 51 -9.64 -5.79 13.00
C GLY A 51 -10.70 -4.93 13.69
N SER A 52 -10.50 -3.61 13.76
CA SER A 52 -11.44 -2.67 14.37
C SER A 52 -12.80 -2.61 13.68
N TYR A 53 -12.83 -2.86 12.36
CA TYR A 53 -14.07 -2.97 11.59
C TYR A 53 -14.93 -4.15 12.06
N TYR A 54 -14.32 -5.30 12.36
CA TYR A 54 -15.05 -6.50 12.84
C TYR A 54 -15.34 -6.48 14.33
N SER A 55 -14.51 -5.82 15.15
CA SER A 55 -14.69 -5.79 16.61
C SER A 55 -15.73 -4.79 17.08
N VAL A 56 -16.47 -4.13 16.19
CA VAL A 56 -17.57 -3.21 16.54
C VAL A 56 -17.09 -2.03 17.40
N SER A 57 -15.78 -1.80 17.45
CA SER A 57 -15.17 -0.64 18.11
C SER A 57 -15.26 0.54 17.15
N TYR A 58 -16.41 1.22 17.20
CA TYR A 58 -16.75 2.31 16.30
C TYR A 58 -15.81 3.50 16.50
N ASN A 59 -15.13 3.88 15.43
CA ASN A 59 -14.55 5.21 15.33
C ASN A 59 -15.30 5.96 14.22
N SER A 60 -15.94 7.08 14.55
CA SER A 60 -16.78 7.87 13.64
C SER A 60 -16.06 8.33 12.36
N LEU A 61 -14.73 8.31 12.40
CA LEU A 61 -13.80 8.80 11.39
C LEU A 61 -13.00 7.67 10.73
N SER A 62 -13.50 6.43 10.75
CA SER A 62 -12.80 5.23 10.27
C SER A 62 -12.19 5.37 8.86
N VAL A 63 -12.93 5.95 7.90
CA VAL A 63 -12.43 6.16 6.53
C VAL A 63 -11.27 7.17 6.49
N LEU A 64 -11.32 8.21 7.33
CA LEU A 64 -10.26 9.22 7.39
C LEU A 64 -8.97 8.67 8.00
N TRP A 65 -9.09 7.78 9.00
CA TRP A 65 -7.94 7.06 9.56
C TRP A 65 -7.25 6.18 8.51
N PHE A 66 -8.02 5.47 7.69
CA PHE A 66 -7.47 4.67 6.58
C PHE A 66 -6.66 5.56 5.61
N LEU A 67 -7.22 6.70 5.23
CA LEU A 67 -6.59 7.64 4.32
C LEU A 67 -5.29 8.22 4.89
N ALA A 68 -5.29 8.61 6.17
CA ALA A 68 -4.08 9.10 6.84
C ALA A 68 -2.96 8.06 6.86
N VAL A 69 -3.28 6.78 7.02
CA VAL A 69 -2.29 5.70 7.01
C VAL A 69 -1.76 5.43 5.61
N ALA A 70 -2.63 5.49 4.59
CA ALA A 70 -2.23 5.39 3.18
C ALA A 70 -1.21 6.48 2.81
N SER A 71 -1.38 7.70 3.30
CA SER A 71 -0.44 8.81 3.03
C SER A 71 1.01 8.51 3.44
N ILE A 72 1.22 7.68 4.46
CA ILE A 72 2.55 7.34 4.99
C ILE A 72 3.26 6.32 4.10
N SER A 73 2.53 5.55 3.28
CA SER A 73 3.09 4.52 2.40
C SER A 73 4.04 5.11 1.35
N SER A 74 3.69 6.25 0.75
CA SER A 74 4.51 6.95 -0.25
C SER A 74 5.88 7.39 0.30
N TYR A 75 5.93 7.90 1.53
CA TYR A 75 7.17 8.28 2.20
C TYR A 75 8.08 7.08 2.48
N SER A 76 7.49 5.92 2.81
CA SER A 76 8.26 4.70 3.06
C SER A 76 8.98 4.19 1.80
N LEU A 77 8.32 4.28 0.63
CA LEU A 77 8.90 3.96 -0.69
C LEU A 77 10.07 4.90 -1.04
N LEU A 78 9.90 6.21 -0.80
CA LEU A 78 10.93 7.20 -1.07
C LEU A 78 12.17 7.00 -0.19
N CYS A 79 11.97 6.73 1.11
CA CYS A 79 13.07 6.41 2.04
C CYS A 79 13.82 5.13 1.64
N ALA A 80 13.09 4.09 1.19
CA ALA A 80 13.70 2.84 0.75
C ALA A 80 14.62 3.05 -0.48
N GLY A 81 14.16 3.82 -1.47
CA GLY A 81 14.93 4.11 -2.68
C GLY A 81 16.09 5.09 -2.47
N TRP A 82 15.96 6.06 -1.56
CA TRP A 82 17.10 6.93 -1.20
C TRP A 82 18.24 6.14 -0.53
N GLY A 83 17.94 5.03 0.14
CA GLY A 83 18.94 4.26 0.87
C GLY A 83 19.82 3.32 0.04
N SER A 84 19.58 3.18 -1.26
CA SER A 84 20.36 2.32 -2.17
C SER A 84 21.55 3.02 -2.81
N TYR A 85 21.74 4.33 -2.61
CA TYR A 85 22.86 5.16 -3.13
C TYR A 85 23.19 4.95 -4.63
N ASN A 86 22.21 4.53 -5.43
CA ASN A 86 22.33 4.41 -6.88
C ASN A 86 21.38 5.41 -7.54
N ASN A 87 21.89 6.20 -8.50
CA ASN A 87 21.09 7.23 -9.18
C ASN A 87 19.83 6.66 -9.84
N TYR A 88 19.90 5.47 -10.46
CA TYR A 88 18.75 4.83 -11.11
C TYR A 88 17.67 4.39 -10.11
N SER A 89 18.06 3.76 -9.01
CA SER A 89 17.17 3.30 -7.95
C SER A 89 16.46 4.48 -7.27
N PHE A 90 17.19 5.57 -7.02
CA PHE A 90 16.61 6.79 -6.49
C PHE A 90 15.59 7.41 -7.47
N LEU A 91 15.93 7.53 -8.75
CA LEU A 91 15.05 8.12 -9.76
C LEU A 91 13.77 7.30 -9.96
N SER A 92 13.86 5.97 -9.97
CA SER A 92 12.71 5.07 -10.00
C SER A 92 11.82 5.26 -8.75
N SER A 93 12.41 5.26 -7.55
CA SER A 93 11.65 5.43 -6.31
C SER A 93 10.90 6.77 -6.22
N VAL A 94 11.51 7.85 -6.71
CA VAL A 94 10.89 9.17 -6.76
C VAL A 94 9.68 9.16 -7.72
N ARG A 95 9.79 8.52 -8.89
CA ARG A 95 8.67 8.39 -9.83
C ARG A 95 7.51 7.58 -9.24
N CYS A 96 7.80 6.45 -8.59
CA CYS A 96 6.79 5.64 -7.93
C CYS A 96 6.10 6.39 -6.79
N ALA A 97 6.86 7.14 -5.98
CA ALA A 97 6.31 7.94 -4.88
C ALA A 97 5.40 9.07 -5.39
N PHE A 98 5.79 9.78 -6.45
CA PHE A 98 4.90 10.78 -7.06
C PHE A 98 3.63 10.16 -7.65
N GLY A 99 3.76 8.99 -8.28
CA GLY A 99 2.63 8.20 -8.76
C GLY A 99 1.65 7.89 -7.63
N SER A 100 2.12 7.29 -6.53
CA SER A 100 1.26 6.92 -5.40
C SER A 100 0.58 8.15 -4.76
N VAL A 101 1.29 9.26 -4.57
CA VAL A 101 0.71 10.51 -4.03
C VAL A 101 -0.40 11.05 -4.95
N SER A 102 -0.24 10.97 -6.27
CA SER A 102 -1.26 11.44 -7.21
C SER A 102 -2.54 10.59 -7.15
N PHE A 103 -2.42 9.27 -7.01
CA PHE A 103 -3.57 8.37 -6.87
C PHE A 103 -4.21 8.45 -5.49
N GLU A 104 -3.44 8.78 -4.46
CA GLU A 104 -3.96 9.08 -3.13
C GLU A 104 -4.88 10.31 -3.16
N ALA A 105 -4.46 11.40 -3.82
CA ALA A 105 -5.30 12.59 -3.99
C ALA A 105 -6.62 12.26 -4.71
N CYS A 106 -6.57 11.45 -5.77
CA CYS A 106 -7.77 10.95 -6.44
C CYS A 106 -8.66 10.13 -5.50
N PHE A 107 -8.06 9.26 -4.68
CA PHE A 107 -8.79 8.46 -3.70
C PHE A 107 -9.46 9.34 -2.63
N MET A 108 -8.82 10.43 -2.18
CA MET A 108 -9.45 11.40 -1.27
C MET A 108 -10.71 12.01 -1.86
N CYS A 109 -10.67 12.42 -3.14
CA CYS A 109 -11.83 12.99 -3.82
C CYS A 109 -13.01 11.99 -3.87
N VAL A 110 -12.74 10.72 -4.14
CA VAL A 110 -13.76 9.66 -4.14
C VAL A 110 -14.36 9.47 -2.75
N VAL A 111 -13.52 9.42 -1.71
CA VAL A 111 -13.96 9.30 -0.32
C VAL A 111 -14.85 10.48 0.10
N ILE A 112 -14.48 11.70 -0.25
CA ILE A 112 -15.28 12.90 0.06
C ILE A 112 -16.63 12.84 -0.65
N PHE A 113 -16.67 12.48 -1.94
CA PHE A 113 -17.92 12.31 -2.68
C PHE A 113 -18.82 11.26 -2.01
N CYS A 114 -18.26 10.12 -1.62
CA CYS A 114 -18.97 9.07 -0.90
C CYS A 114 -19.52 9.60 0.44
N SER A 115 -18.71 10.31 1.22
CA SER A 115 -19.15 10.87 2.51
C SER A 115 -20.30 11.88 2.36
N LEU A 116 -20.28 12.70 1.31
CA LEU A 116 -21.38 13.63 1.01
C LEU A 116 -22.69 12.90 0.69
N CYS A 117 -22.64 11.75 0.01
CA CYS A 117 -23.83 10.96 -0.30
C CYS A 117 -24.49 10.35 0.95
N TYR A 118 -23.70 9.93 1.93
CA TYR A 118 -24.19 9.23 3.13
C TYR A 118 -24.20 10.08 4.41
N CYS A 119 -23.71 11.33 4.33
CA CYS A 119 -23.55 12.25 5.45
C CYS A 119 -22.77 11.67 6.64
N SER A 120 -21.90 10.69 6.41
CA SER A 120 -21.08 10.07 7.45
C SER A 120 -19.72 9.65 6.91
N TYR A 121 -18.76 9.45 7.83
CA TYR A 121 -17.40 8.96 7.56
C TYR A 121 -17.18 7.54 8.11
N ASN A 122 -18.27 6.87 8.46
CA ASN A 122 -18.26 5.51 8.99
C ASN A 122 -18.34 4.47 7.88
N LEU A 123 -17.41 3.53 7.88
CA LEU A 123 -17.43 2.40 6.95
C LEU A 123 -18.71 1.53 7.07
N ILE A 124 -19.32 1.47 8.26
CA ILE A 124 -20.46 0.61 8.55
C ILE A 124 -21.77 1.20 8.01
N ASP A 125 -21.91 2.53 7.99
CA ASP A 125 -23.14 3.19 7.53
C ASP A 125 -23.34 2.97 6.02
N PHE A 126 -22.26 2.75 5.26
CA PHE A 126 -22.32 2.36 3.86
C PHE A 126 -23.06 1.03 3.65
N TYR A 127 -22.91 0.07 4.58
CA TYR A 127 -23.51 -1.26 4.47
C TYR A 127 -25.04 -1.25 4.63
N TYR A 128 -25.57 -0.35 5.46
CA TYR A 128 -27.00 -0.27 5.77
C TYR A 128 -27.81 0.57 4.78
N SER A 129 -27.16 1.15 3.77
CA SER A 129 -27.76 2.19 2.94
C SER A 129 -28.58 1.65 1.74
N CYS A 130 -29.69 2.34 1.47
CA CYS A 130 -30.79 2.06 0.53
C CYS A 130 -30.39 1.69 -0.92
N TRP A 131 -31.38 1.35 -1.76
CA TRP A 131 -31.25 0.97 -3.18
C TRP A 131 -30.35 1.85 -4.05
N TRP A 132 -30.14 3.13 -3.70
CA TRP A 132 -29.19 4.02 -4.37
C TRP A 132 -27.72 3.59 -4.20
N SER A 133 -27.39 2.90 -3.11
CA SER A 133 -26.06 2.36 -2.85
C SER A 133 -25.67 1.29 -3.86
N LEU A 134 -26.61 0.44 -4.28
CA LEU A 134 -26.39 -0.63 -5.26
C LEU A 134 -25.95 -0.11 -6.64
N LEU A 135 -26.36 1.09 -7.03
CA LEU A 135 -26.02 1.68 -8.32
C LEU A 135 -24.67 2.42 -8.26
N LEU A 136 -24.34 3.01 -7.10
CA LEU A 136 -23.09 3.71 -6.85
C LEU A 136 -21.93 2.75 -6.50
N PHE A 137 -22.21 1.63 -5.85
CA PHE A 137 -21.22 0.63 -5.42
C PHE A 137 -20.29 0.14 -6.55
N PRO A 138 -20.78 -0.28 -7.74
CA PRO A 138 -19.90 -0.79 -8.78
C PRO A 138 -18.93 0.27 -9.32
N LEU A 139 -19.36 1.54 -9.38
CA LEU A 139 -18.51 2.65 -9.83
C LEU A 139 -17.43 2.97 -8.79
N ILE A 140 -17.83 3.10 -7.52
CA ILE A 140 -16.90 3.38 -6.41
C ILE A 140 -15.91 2.23 -6.25
N TYR A 141 -16.38 0.99 -6.36
CA TYR A 141 -15.55 -0.21 -6.28
C TYR A 141 -14.53 -0.28 -7.43
N GLY A 142 -14.93 0.05 -8.66
CA GLY A 142 -14.02 0.12 -9.80
C GLY A 142 -12.92 1.17 -9.60
N LEU A 143 -13.29 2.37 -9.14
CA LEU A 143 -12.33 3.43 -8.83
C LEU A 143 -11.40 3.04 -7.68
N PHE A 144 -11.94 2.42 -6.62
CA PHE A 144 -11.17 1.92 -5.50
C PHE A 144 -10.16 0.85 -5.93
N LEU A 145 -10.57 -0.12 -6.76
CA LEU A 145 -9.67 -1.14 -7.30
C LEU A 145 -8.52 -0.51 -8.09
N VAL A 146 -8.81 0.47 -8.94
CA VAL A 146 -7.77 1.18 -9.69
C VAL A 146 -6.82 1.90 -8.74
N CYS A 147 -7.32 2.62 -7.74
CA CYS A 147 -6.50 3.29 -6.73
C CYS A 147 -5.61 2.30 -5.96
N VAL A 148 -6.13 1.16 -5.52
CA VAL A 148 -5.36 0.14 -4.77
C VAL A 148 -4.30 -0.53 -5.65
N LEU A 149 -4.63 -0.84 -6.92
CA LEU A 149 -3.67 -1.40 -7.87
C LEU A 149 -2.52 -0.42 -8.14
N CYS A 150 -2.83 0.87 -8.28
CA CYS A 150 -1.83 1.91 -8.41
C CYS A 150 -0.98 2.08 -7.15
N GLU A 151 -1.58 2.12 -5.96
CA GLU A 151 -0.84 2.30 -4.71
C GLU A 151 0.13 1.14 -4.45
N THR A 152 -0.29 -0.08 -4.79
CA THR A 152 0.55 -1.28 -4.65
C THR A 152 1.56 -1.48 -5.78
N ASN A 153 1.60 -0.57 -6.77
CA ASN A 153 2.42 -0.66 -7.99
C ASN A 153 2.30 -2.03 -8.68
N ARG A 154 1.11 -2.63 -8.67
CA ARG A 154 0.87 -3.94 -9.31
C ARG A 154 0.42 -3.76 -10.74
N ILE A 155 0.65 -4.79 -11.56
CA ILE A 155 0.20 -4.84 -12.96
C ILE A 155 -1.28 -4.45 -13.03
N PRO A 156 -1.67 -3.46 -13.86
CA PRO A 156 -0.94 -2.86 -14.98
C PRO A 156 -0.08 -1.61 -14.67
N PHE A 157 -0.06 -1.10 -13.43
CA PHE A 157 0.60 0.16 -13.05
C PHE A 157 1.99 -0.04 -12.44
N ASP A 158 2.72 -1.04 -12.91
CA ASP A 158 4.01 -1.45 -12.37
C ASP A 158 5.19 -0.77 -13.07
N TYR A 159 5.26 0.56 -12.98
CA TYR A 159 6.34 1.34 -13.60
C TYR A 159 7.68 1.20 -12.86
N GLY A 160 7.62 0.98 -11.54
CA GLY A 160 8.81 0.86 -10.70
C GLY A 160 9.55 -0.45 -10.88
N GLU A 161 8.82 -1.57 -10.84
CA GLU A 161 9.44 -2.90 -10.89
C GLU A 161 9.88 -3.21 -12.33
N SER A 162 9.08 -2.86 -13.35
CA SER A 162 9.45 -3.08 -14.76
C SER A 162 10.70 -2.32 -15.22
N GLU A 163 10.92 -1.09 -14.74
CA GLU A 163 12.16 -0.34 -15.03
C GLU A 163 13.35 -0.85 -14.18
N SER A 164 13.10 -1.31 -12.95
CA SER A 164 14.13 -1.91 -12.09
C SER A 164 14.71 -3.19 -12.68
N GLU A 165 13.89 -3.99 -13.37
CA GLU A 165 14.32 -5.23 -14.04
C GLU A 165 15.30 -4.98 -15.19
N LEU A 166 15.21 -3.81 -15.85
CA LEU A 166 16.09 -3.43 -16.96
C LEU A 166 17.47 -2.96 -16.49
N VAL A 167 17.56 -2.33 -15.33
CA VAL A 167 18.80 -1.70 -14.84
C VAL A 167 19.31 -2.36 -13.55
N SER A 168 18.63 -3.39 -13.04
CA SER A 168 18.87 -4.01 -11.73
C SER A 168 18.92 -2.97 -10.59
N GLY A 169 18.05 -1.96 -10.65
CA GLY A 169 18.08 -0.77 -9.80
C GLY A 169 16.86 -0.61 -8.92
#